data_AF-A0AAP3SU61-F1
#
_entry.id   AF-A0AAP3SU61-F1
#
_cell.length_a   1.000
_cell.length_b   1.000
_cell.length_c   1.000
_cell.angle_alpha   90.00
_cell.angle_beta   90.00
_cell.angle_gamma   90.00
#
_symmetry.space_group_name_H-M   'P 1'
#
loop_
_entity.id
_entity.type
_entity.pdbx_description
1 polymer ?
#
loop_
_entity_poly.entity_id
_entity_poly.type
_entity_poly.pdbx_seq_one_letter_code
_entity_poly.pdbx_strand_id
1 'polypeptide(L)'
;MIKDINLIYAKMKYTRTLLIIVFASVVQLFYGQERYTISGEFPDRSLDGEYVFLYEHSALVEEPERMKQAFKDTILVVGNTFHYEGTLNRKPFLVSLSCSKGRQFRYNTSFVIEPGDIQLRIVDWGSEGNVSGAPINNDYNAYIIECKKQVDKMLYLMRTKREEEVMKSDARLNASFRDAYIRSTEGCLLFGEKYTQYPDVIRSWLAMYIDPINQTAGDEAILSRFLHVVDLMPEAERDILLAWREYRTELQEHMAKARALKDSLDAKRPRFIEVVPNHSSSTTENE
;
A
#
# COMPACT_ATOMS: atom_id res chain seq x y z
N MET A 1 -7.59 23.28 -67.63
CA MET A 1 -6.16 22.87 -67.64
C MET A 1 -5.34 23.49 -66.51
N ILE A 2 -5.11 24.82 -66.44
CA ILE A 2 -4.31 25.42 -65.35
C ILE A 2 -5.01 25.33 -63.97
N LYS A 3 -6.34 25.50 -63.91
CA LYS A 3 -7.13 25.34 -62.67
C LYS A 3 -7.06 23.90 -62.13
N ASP A 4 -7.04 22.90 -63.00
CA ASP A 4 -7.02 21.49 -62.61
C ASP A 4 -5.66 21.08 -62.03
N ILE A 5 -4.56 21.60 -62.58
CA ILE A 5 -3.20 21.38 -62.07
C ILE A 5 -3.03 21.99 -60.67
N ASN A 6 -3.53 23.21 -60.45
CA ASN A 6 -3.46 23.86 -59.13
C ASN A 6 -4.31 23.12 -58.07
N LEU A 7 -5.46 22.57 -58.47
CA LEU A 7 -6.30 21.76 -57.57
C LEU A 7 -5.61 20.45 -57.18
N ILE A 8 -4.97 19.77 -58.13
CA ILE A 8 -4.19 18.55 -57.88
C ILE A 8 -3.00 18.86 -56.96
N TYR A 9 -2.29 19.97 -57.19
CA TYR A 9 -1.16 20.39 -56.37
C TYR A 9 -1.58 20.74 -54.93
N ALA A 10 -2.69 21.44 -54.77
CA ALA A 10 -3.27 21.75 -53.45
C ALA A 10 -3.69 20.48 -52.70
N LYS A 11 -4.31 19.51 -53.39
CA LYS A 11 -4.74 18.23 -52.82
C LYS A 11 -3.54 17.39 -52.38
N MET A 12 -2.49 17.29 -53.19
CA MET A 12 -1.24 16.59 -52.82
C MET A 12 -0.52 17.26 -51.65
N LYS A 13 -0.49 18.60 -51.60
CA LYS A 13 0.10 19.35 -50.48
C LYS A 13 -0.66 19.07 -49.18
N TYR A 14 -2.00 19.08 -49.22
CA TYR A 14 -2.85 18.81 -48.06
C TYR A 14 -2.68 17.36 -47.58
N THR A 15 -2.68 16.38 -48.48
CA THR A 15 -2.45 14.96 -48.14
C THR A 15 -1.08 14.74 -47.52
N ARG A 16 -0.04 15.41 -48.03
CA ARG A 16 1.32 15.33 -47.48
C ARG A 16 1.42 15.97 -46.08
N THR A 17 0.77 17.11 -45.87
CA THR A 17 0.70 17.75 -44.54
C THR A 17 -0.08 16.88 -43.55
N LEU A 18 -1.20 16.29 -43.96
CA LEU A 18 -1.99 15.38 -43.13
C LEU A 18 -1.19 14.14 -42.73
N LEU A 19 -0.47 13.52 -43.68
CA LEU A 19 0.42 12.39 -43.42
C LEU A 19 1.52 12.74 -42.42
N ILE A 20 2.12 13.93 -42.51
CA ILE A 20 3.15 14.39 -41.57
C ILE A 20 2.56 14.58 -40.16
N ILE A 21 1.35 15.15 -40.04
CA ILE A 21 0.68 15.33 -38.74
C ILE A 21 0.34 13.97 -38.12
N VAL A 22 -0.26 13.05 -38.89
CA VAL A 22 -0.57 11.69 -38.41
C VAL A 22 0.70 10.96 -37.99
N PHE A 23 1.77 11.05 -38.79
CA PHE A 23 3.05 10.44 -38.45
C PHE A 23 3.67 11.07 -37.20
N ALA A 24 3.64 12.40 -37.06
CA ALA A 24 4.11 13.09 -35.87
C ALA A 24 3.30 12.68 -34.62
N SER A 25 1.98 12.54 -34.72
CA SER A 25 1.11 12.07 -33.64
C SER A 25 1.40 10.61 -33.26
N VAL A 26 1.63 9.74 -34.24
CA VAL A 26 2.01 8.33 -34.00
C VAL A 26 3.40 8.25 -33.35
N VAL A 27 4.36 9.05 -33.82
CA VAL A 27 5.70 9.13 -33.21
C VAL A 27 5.62 9.66 -31.77
N GLN A 28 4.77 10.65 -31.49
CA GLN A 28 4.54 11.15 -30.12
C GLN A 28 3.94 10.10 -29.19
N LEU A 29 3.06 9.22 -29.71
CA LEU A 29 2.49 8.09 -28.95
C LEU A 29 3.54 7.05 -28.53
N PHE A 30 4.60 6.85 -29.34
CA PHE A 30 5.67 5.90 -29.04
C PHE A 30 6.86 6.51 -28.27
N TYR A 31 7.14 7.81 -28.44
CA TYR A 31 8.26 8.49 -27.74
C TYR A 31 7.94 8.94 -26.31
N GLY A 32 6.67 8.90 -25.89
CA GLY A 32 6.26 9.29 -24.54
C GLY A 32 6.23 8.15 -23.52
N GLN A 33 6.52 6.91 -23.92
CA GLN A 33 6.52 5.76 -23.00
C GLN A 33 7.92 5.54 -22.44
N GLU A 34 8.09 5.93 -21.18
CA GLU A 34 9.34 5.70 -20.45
C GLU A 34 9.45 4.21 -20.10
N ARG A 35 10.64 3.62 -20.28
CA ARG A 35 10.89 2.21 -19.97
C ARG A 35 11.37 2.07 -18.53
N TYR A 36 11.02 0.95 -17.93
CA TYR A 36 11.56 0.54 -16.65
C TYR A 36 11.95 -0.93 -16.68
N THR A 37 12.96 -1.27 -15.89
CA THR A 37 13.34 -2.66 -15.62
C THR A 37 13.18 -2.95 -14.14
N ILE A 38 12.78 -4.17 -13.81
CA ILE A 38 12.76 -4.68 -12.45
C ILE A 38 13.66 -5.89 -12.42
N SER A 39 14.68 -5.85 -11.58
CA SER A 39 15.54 -6.99 -11.32
C SER A 39 15.54 -7.29 -9.84
N GLY A 40 15.52 -8.55 -9.45
CA GLY A 40 15.64 -8.87 -8.03
C GLY A 40 16.18 -10.24 -7.73
N GLU A 41 16.61 -10.38 -6.48
CA GLU A 41 17.22 -11.58 -5.92
C GLU A 41 16.52 -11.99 -4.63
N PHE A 42 16.14 -13.27 -4.57
CA PHE A 42 15.60 -13.97 -3.40
C PHE A 42 16.71 -14.65 -2.61
N PRO A 43 16.49 -14.93 -1.30
CA PRO A 43 17.53 -15.45 -0.42
C PRO A 43 17.97 -16.89 -0.76
N ASP A 44 17.10 -17.63 -1.45
CA ASP A 44 17.33 -19.00 -1.86
C ASP A 44 16.49 -19.34 -3.12
N ARG A 45 16.57 -20.60 -3.58
CA ARG A 45 15.88 -21.09 -4.79
C ARG A 45 14.46 -21.62 -4.51
N SER A 46 13.83 -21.29 -3.39
CA SER A 46 12.49 -21.81 -3.03
C SER A 46 11.39 -21.39 -4.00
N LEU A 47 11.63 -20.34 -4.79
CA LEU A 47 10.73 -19.83 -5.81
C LEU A 47 11.20 -20.14 -7.24
N ASP A 48 12.23 -20.98 -7.45
CA ASP A 48 12.68 -21.34 -8.79
C ASP A 48 11.55 -21.97 -9.61
N GLY A 49 11.30 -21.44 -10.80
CA GLY A 49 10.20 -21.85 -11.69
C GLY A 49 8.81 -21.35 -11.28
N GLU A 50 8.70 -20.57 -10.20
CA GLU A 50 7.44 -19.98 -9.74
C GLU A 50 7.21 -18.58 -10.33
N TYR A 51 5.97 -18.12 -10.23
CA TYR A 51 5.60 -16.75 -10.58
C TYR A 51 5.42 -15.90 -9.33
N VAL A 52 5.99 -14.69 -9.37
CA VAL A 52 5.69 -13.61 -8.42
C VAL A 52 4.73 -12.62 -9.08
N PHE A 53 3.89 -12.00 -8.28
CA PHE A 53 2.77 -11.17 -8.72
C PHE A 53 3.02 -9.72 -8.32
N LEU A 54 2.83 -8.82 -9.28
CA LEU A 54 2.87 -7.38 -9.08
C LEU A 54 1.45 -6.85 -8.83
N TYR A 55 1.26 -6.20 -7.69
CA TYR A 55 0.01 -5.53 -7.34
C TYR A 55 0.24 -4.05 -7.06
N GLU A 56 -0.55 -3.17 -7.66
CA GLU A 56 -0.56 -1.74 -7.33
C GLU A 56 -1.19 -1.49 -5.95
N HIS A 57 -0.50 -0.69 -5.14
CA HIS A 57 -0.87 -0.29 -3.79
C HIS A 57 -1.27 1.18 -3.72
N SER A 58 -2.12 1.64 -4.63
CA SER A 58 -2.64 3.02 -4.63
C SER A 58 -4.09 3.13 -4.15
N ALA A 59 -4.83 2.03 -4.10
CA ALA A 59 -6.24 2.02 -3.73
C ALA A 59 -6.46 2.18 -2.22
N LEU A 60 -7.45 2.98 -1.86
CA LEU A 60 -7.99 3.05 -0.49
C LEU A 60 -8.90 1.84 -0.22
N VAL A 61 -9.13 1.56 1.07
CA VAL A 61 -9.94 0.41 1.51
C VAL A 61 -11.36 0.44 0.92
N GLU A 62 -11.91 1.64 0.72
CA GLU A 62 -13.25 1.89 0.18
C GLU A 62 -13.30 2.05 -1.34
N GLU A 63 -12.22 1.72 -2.07
CA GLU A 63 -12.15 1.81 -3.53
C GLU A 63 -12.14 0.41 -4.19
N PRO A 64 -13.22 -0.39 -4.09
CA PRO A 64 -13.21 -1.79 -4.52
C PRO A 64 -12.94 -1.95 -6.02
N GLU A 65 -13.42 -1.02 -6.85
CA GLU A 65 -13.15 -1.07 -8.30
C GLU A 65 -11.68 -0.84 -8.63
N ARG A 66 -11.02 0.06 -7.90
CA ARG A 66 -9.58 0.29 -8.03
C ARG A 66 -8.78 -0.90 -7.52
N MET A 67 -9.21 -1.51 -6.40
CA MET A 67 -8.60 -2.72 -5.86
C MET A 67 -8.70 -3.91 -6.83
N LYS A 68 -9.81 -4.06 -7.56
CA LYS A 68 -9.94 -5.10 -8.60
C LYS A 68 -8.91 -4.95 -9.72
N GLN A 69 -8.44 -3.73 -9.97
CA GLN A 69 -7.43 -3.39 -10.98
C GLN A 69 -6.00 -3.35 -10.42
N ALA A 70 -5.80 -3.81 -9.17
CA ALA A 70 -4.49 -3.80 -8.52
C ALA A 70 -3.51 -4.74 -9.21
N PHE A 71 -3.95 -5.94 -9.64
CA PHE A 71 -3.08 -6.88 -10.36
C PHE A 71 -2.53 -6.23 -11.64
N LYS A 72 -1.21 -6.26 -11.79
CA LYS A 72 -0.50 -5.70 -12.95
C LYS A 72 0.08 -6.78 -13.83
N ASP A 73 0.89 -7.65 -13.25
CA ASP A 73 1.60 -8.66 -14.03
C ASP A 73 2.14 -9.79 -13.13
N THR A 74 2.68 -10.80 -13.78
CA THR A 74 3.46 -11.87 -13.16
C THR A 74 4.88 -11.90 -13.72
N ILE A 75 5.85 -12.20 -12.88
CA ILE A 75 7.26 -12.35 -13.27
C ILE A 75 7.70 -13.77 -12.95
N LEU A 76 8.28 -14.47 -13.93
CA LEU A 76 8.88 -15.78 -13.74
C LEU A 76 10.20 -15.64 -12.96
N VAL A 77 10.36 -16.47 -11.93
CA VAL A 77 11.61 -16.59 -11.19
C VAL A 77 12.46 -17.71 -11.78
N VAL A 78 13.74 -17.41 -12.04
CA VAL A 78 14.72 -18.36 -12.55
C VAL A 78 15.89 -18.44 -11.56
N GLY A 79 16.11 -19.63 -11.01
CA GLY A 79 17.00 -19.85 -9.88
C GLY A 79 16.50 -19.12 -8.64
N ASN A 80 17.23 -18.11 -8.20
CA ASN A 80 16.83 -17.20 -7.12
C ASN A 80 16.63 -15.76 -7.61
N THR A 81 16.54 -15.55 -8.92
CA THR A 81 16.47 -14.20 -9.50
C THR A 81 15.25 -14.03 -10.39
N PHE A 82 14.83 -12.79 -10.59
CA PHE A 82 13.78 -12.44 -11.54
C PHE A 82 14.15 -11.15 -12.27
N HIS A 83 13.67 -11.04 -13.50
CA HIS A 83 13.86 -9.86 -14.34
C HIS A 83 12.59 -9.57 -15.13
N TYR A 84 12.24 -8.30 -15.26
CA TYR A 84 11.06 -7.83 -15.97
C TYR A 84 11.34 -6.50 -16.66
N GLU A 85 10.84 -6.33 -17.87
CA GLU A 85 10.86 -5.06 -18.58
C GLU A 85 9.43 -4.59 -18.82
N GLY A 86 9.17 -3.31 -18.55
CA GLY A 86 7.87 -2.69 -18.76
C GLY A 86 7.96 -1.31 -19.39
N THR A 87 6.77 -0.79 -19.75
CA THR A 87 6.60 0.57 -20.25
C THR A 87 5.65 1.32 -19.34
N LEU A 88 5.99 2.57 -19.05
CA LEU A 88 5.23 3.44 -18.17
C LEU A 88 4.46 4.46 -19.01
N ASN A 89 3.13 4.46 -18.88
CA ASN A 89 2.21 5.34 -19.61
C ASN A 89 1.49 6.33 -18.70
N ARG A 90 1.86 6.38 -17.43
CA ARG A 90 1.28 7.23 -16.38
C ARG A 90 2.37 7.66 -15.41
N LYS A 91 2.03 8.53 -14.47
CA LYS A 91 2.94 8.91 -13.38
C LYS A 91 3.36 7.67 -12.55
N PRO A 92 4.54 7.74 -11.89
CA PRO A 92 4.97 6.70 -10.97
C PRO A 92 3.90 6.30 -9.95
N PHE A 93 3.90 5.03 -9.58
CA PHE A 93 2.92 4.46 -8.64
C PHE A 93 3.54 3.36 -7.78
N LEU A 94 3.01 3.19 -6.57
CA LEU A 94 3.47 2.19 -5.62
C LEU A 94 2.93 0.80 -5.99
N VAL A 95 3.79 -0.21 -5.91
CA VAL A 95 3.44 -1.62 -6.10
C VAL A 95 3.99 -2.48 -4.97
N SER A 96 3.46 -3.69 -4.85
CA SER A 96 4.03 -4.78 -4.06
C SER A 96 4.37 -5.96 -4.94
N LEU A 97 5.42 -6.66 -4.53
CA LEU A 97 5.73 -8.01 -4.97
C LEU A 97 5.15 -9.03 -3.98
N SER A 98 4.46 -10.03 -4.49
CA SER A 98 3.93 -11.16 -3.69
C SER A 98 4.12 -12.50 -4.41
N CYS A 99 4.02 -13.63 -3.70
CA CYS A 99 4.05 -14.97 -4.32
C CYS A 99 2.84 -15.83 -3.96
N SER A 100 2.56 -16.81 -4.82
CA SER A 100 1.51 -17.82 -4.67
C SER A 100 1.68 -18.73 -3.44
N LYS A 101 2.91 -18.91 -2.95
CA LYS A 101 3.21 -19.77 -1.78
C LYS A 101 2.73 -19.21 -0.43
N GLY A 102 1.98 -18.10 -0.44
CA GLY A 102 1.15 -17.65 0.67
C GLY A 102 1.91 -17.20 1.93
N ARG A 103 1.21 -17.19 3.09
CA ARG A 103 1.68 -16.68 4.40
C ARG A 103 2.97 -17.32 4.94
N GLN A 104 3.48 -18.35 4.27
CA GLN A 104 4.73 -19.03 4.63
C GLN A 104 5.94 -18.12 4.41
N PHE A 105 5.84 -17.17 3.47
CA PHE A 105 6.84 -16.14 3.24
C PHE A 105 6.22 -14.78 3.58
N ARG A 106 6.75 -14.10 4.60
CA ARG A 106 6.25 -12.80 5.06
C ARG A 106 6.99 -11.67 4.34
N TYR A 107 7.14 -11.75 3.02
CA TYR A 107 7.64 -10.65 2.21
C TYR A 107 6.48 -10.06 1.40
N ASN A 108 6.06 -8.87 1.79
CA ASN A 108 5.50 -7.93 0.85
C ASN A 108 6.60 -6.88 0.68
N THR A 109 7.35 -6.97 -0.43
CA THR A 109 8.33 -5.93 -0.76
C THR A 109 7.62 -4.88 -1.58
N SER A 110 7.42 -3.71 -0.99
CA SER A 110 6.83 -2.56 -1.66
C SER A 110 7.92 -1.74 -2.36
N PHE A 111 7.60 -1.20 -3.53
CA PHE A 111 8.51 -0.38 -4.34
C PHE A 111 7.75 0.46 -5.36
N VAL A 112 8.42 1.43 -5.98
CA VAL A 112 7.78 2.36 -6.93
C VAL A 112 8.09 1.94 -8.35
N ILE A 113 7.07 1.83 -9.20
CA ILE A 113 7.29 1.78 -10.65
C ILE A 113 7.56 3.19 -11.14
N GLU A 114 8.78 3.42 -11.61
CA GLU A 114 9.26 4.67 -12.18
C GLU A 114 10.21 4.35 -13.36
N PRO A 115 10.53 5.33 -14.22
CA PRO A 115 11.50 5.16 -15.29
C PRO A 115 12.89 4.75 -14.77
N GLY A 116 13.53 3.82 -15.49
CA GLY A 116 14.89 3.35 -15.19
C GLY A 116 14.95 1.97 -14.54
N ASP A 117 16.10 1.66 -13.95
CA ASP A 117 16.40 0.33 -13.44
C ASP A 117 16.06 0.24 -11.95
N ILE A 118 15.16 -0.67 -11.61
CA ILE A 118 14.69 -0.91 -10.24
C ILE A 118 15.28 -2.26 -9.78
N GLN A 119 15.96 -2.24 -8.64
CA GLN A 119 16.63 -3.40 -8.07
C GLN A 119 15.99 -3.76 -6.73
N LEU A 120 15.63 -5.03 -6.56
CA LEU A 120 15.08 -5.58 -5.33
C LEU A 120 16.05 -6.60 -4.74
N ARG A 121 16.34 -6.49 -3.44
CA ARG A 121 17.16 -7.45 -2.72
C ARG A 121 16.44 -7.97 -1.49
N ILE A 122 16.03 -9.23 -1.53
CA ILE A 122 15.36 -9.93 -0.44
C ILE A 122 16.37 -10.89 0.20
N VAL A 123 16.77 -10.59 1.43
CA VAL A 123 17.84 -11.35 2.13
C VAL A 123 17.31 -12.42 3.07
N ASP A 124 16.05 -12.34 3.45
CA ASP A 124 15.35 -13.31 4.27
C ASP A 124 13.83 -13.22 4.02
N TRP A 125 13.09 -14.22 4.48
CA TRP A 125 11.65 -14.33 4.26
C TRP A 125 10.78 -13.62 5.32
N GLY A 126 11.40 -13.05 6.36
CA GLY A 126 10.73 -12.42 7.49
C GLY A 126 10.76 -10.88 7.48
N SER A 127 11.65 -10.28 6.69
CA SER A 127 11.83 -8.84 6.55
C SER A 127 11.43 -8.35 5.15
N GLU A 128 11.06 -7.07 5.07
CA GLU A 128 10.79 -6.40 3.80
C GLU A 128 12.08 -6.32 2.95
N GLY A 129 12.01 -6.54 1.64
CA GLY A 129 13.18 -6.41 0.75
C GLY A 129 13.72 -4.98 0.71
N ASN A 130 15.01 -4.81 0.43
CA ASN A 130 15.55 -3.50 0.09
C ASN A 130 15.30 -3.19 -1.39
N VAL A 131 15.12 -1.92 -1.73
CA VAL A 131 14.97 -1.46 -3.13
C VAL A 131 16.00 -0.38 -3.47
N SER A 132 16.43 -0.32 -4.72
CA SER A 132 17.42 0.66 -5.19
C SER A 132 17.42 0.81 -6.71
N GLY A 133 18.35 1.61 -7.23
CA GLY A 133 18.57 1.83 -8.66
C GLY A 133 17.96 3.15 -9.10
N ALA A 134 16.65 3.18 -9.27
CA ALA A 134 15.94 4.38 -9.68
C ALA A 134 15.73 5.39 -8.52
N PRO A 135 15.65 6.71 -8.80
CA PRO A 135 15.72 7.75 -7.77
C PRO A 135 14.64 7.70 -6.69
N ILE A 136 13.37 7.49 -7.08
CA ILE A 136 12.27 7.41 -6.11
C ILE A 136 12.45 6.16 -5.24
N ASN A 137 12.89 5.04 -5.81
CA ASN A 137 13.17 3.82 -5.06
C ASN A 137 14.34 3.96 -4.08
N ASN A 138 15.42 4.67 -4.47
CA ASN A 138 16.52 4.95 -3.55
C ASN A 138 16.02 5.73 -2.31
N ASP A 139 15.19 6.74 -2.53
CA ASP A 139 14.56 7.49 -1.44
C ASP A 139 13.55 6.65 -0.66
N TYR A 140 12.73 5.85 -1.35
CA TYR A 140 11.73 4.97 -0.72
C TYR A 140 12.41 3.98 0.23
N ASN A 141 13.54 3.40 -0.19
CA ASN A 141 14.31 2.52 0.68
C ASN A 141 14.85 3.26 1.90
N ALA A 142 15.46 4.44 1.71
CA ALA A 142 16.05 5.21 2.81
C ALA A 142 15.02 5.73 3.82
N TYR A 143 13.92 6.31 3.33
CA TYR A 143 12.94 7.01 4.16
C TYR A 143 11.82 6.11 4.67
N ILE A 144 11.45 5.06 3.93
CA ILE A 144 10.32 4.18 4.29
C ILE A 144 10.81 2.83 4.78
N ILE A 145 11.50 2.06 3.93
CA ILE A 145 11.83 0.65 4.23
C ILE A 145 12.83 0.54 5.39
N GLU A 146 13.96 1.25 5.33
CA GLU A 146 15.00 1.15 6.36
C GLU A 146 14.52 1.65 7.72
N CYS A 147 13.74 2.73 7.73
CA CYS A 147 13.16 3.24 8.96
C CYS A 147 12.16 2.25 9.58
N LYS A 148 11.27 1.66 8.76
CA LYS A 148 10.32 0.63 9.21
C LYS A 148 11.04 -0.60 9.77
N LYS A 149 12.10 -1.08 9.10
CA LYS A 149 12.93 -2.20 9.58
C LYS A 149 13.49 -1.96 10.99
N GLN A 150 13.89 -0.73 11.31
CA GLN A 150 14.38 -0.40 12.65
C GLN A 150 13.26 -0.48 13.69
N VAL A 151 12.06 0.02 13.36
CA VAL A 151 10.88 -0.08 14.23
C VAL A 151 10.50 -1.54 14.47
N ASP A 152 10.42 -2.34 13.40
CA ASP A 152 10.06 -3.76 13.47
C ASP A 152 11.08 -4.57 14.29
N LYS A 153 12.38 -4.28 14.14
CA LYS A 153 13.44 -4.86 14.95
C LYS A 153 13.28 -4.54 16.44
N MET A 154 12.99 -3.28 16.78
CA MET A 154 12.76 -2.88 18.17
C MET A 154 11.50 -3.53 18.75
N LEU A 155 10.42 -3.63 17.95
CA LEU A 155 9.19 -4.29 18.35
C LEU A 155 9.39 -5.79 18.61
N TYR A 156 10.16 -6.47 17.76
CA TYR A 156 10.55 -7.86 17.97
C TYR A 156 11.30 -8.04 19.30
N LEU A 157 12.33 -7.21 19.55
CA LEU A 157 13.11 -7.26 20.79
C LEU A 157 12.27 -6.99 22.05
N MET A 158 11.29 -6.09 21.98
CA MET A 158 10.37 -5.85 23.09
C MET A 158 9.47 -7.04 23.38
N ARG A 159 9.00 -7.74 22.34
CA ARG A 159 8.15 -8.93 22.49
C ARG A 159 8.92 -10.09 23.11
N THR A 160 10.11 -10.39 22.60
CA THR A 160 10.94 -11.50 23.11
C THR A 160 11.34 -11.27 24.57
N LYS A 161 11.75 -10.04 24.94
CA LYS A 161 12.09 -9.73 26.34
C LYS A 161 10.90 -9.79 27.29
N ARG A 162 9.67 -9.56 26.80
CA ARG A 162 8.44 -9.66 27.61
C ARG A 162 8.09 -11.11 27.93
N GLU A 163 8.46 -12.04 27.05
CA GLU A 163 8.23 -13.48 27.20
C GLU A 163 9.23 -14.14 28.17
N GLU A 164 10.42 -13.55 28.38
CA GLU A 164 11.49 -14.08 29.24
C GLU A 164 11.35 -13.74 30.75
N GLU A 165 10.18 -13.31 31.24
CA GLU A 165 9.89 -12.96 32.66
C GLU A 165 10.80 -11.91 33.35
N VAL A 166 11.77 -11.31 32.65
CA VAL A 166 12.60 -10.22 33.20
C VAL A 166 11.89 -8.88 33.04
N MET A 167 10.78 -8.68 33.78
CA MET A 167 10.01 -7.43 33.69
C MET A 167 10.47 -6.39 34.72
N LYS A 168 11.58 -5.72 34.42
CA LYS A 168 11.64 -4.27 34.56
C LYS A 168 11.57 -3.70 33.15
N SER A 169 10.65 -2.77 32.90
CA SER A 169 10.62 -1.99 31.66
C SER A 169 12.04 -1.48 31.38
N ASP A 170 12.70 -2.02 30.37
CA ASP A 170 14.01 -1.53 29.97
C ASP A 170 13.79 -0.14 29.37
N ALA A 171 13.90 0.89 30.22
CA ALA A 171 13.63 2.27 29.85
C ALA A 171 14.46 2.69 28.64
N ARG A 172 15.65 2.09 28.48
CA ARG A 172 16.52 2.30 27.32
C ARG A 172 15.95 1.69 26.05
N LEU A 173 15.37 0.48 26.12
CA LEU A 173 14.70 -0.13 24.97
C LEU A 173 13.44 0.64 24.57
N ASN A 174 12.64 1.09 25.54
CA ASN A 174 11.48 1.94 25.28
C ASN A 174 11.85 3.29 24.66
N ALA A 175 12.95 3.90 25.11
CA ALA A 175 13.50 5.11 24.49
C ALA A 175 13.96 4.83 23.05
N SER A 176 14.69 3.73 22.83
CA SER A 176 15.18 3.35 21.50
C SER A 176 14.06 3.05 20.51
N PHE A 177 12.97 2.42 20.97
CA PHE A 177 11.77 2.21 20.17
C PHE A 177 11.10 3.53 19.79
N ARG A 178 10.95 4.45 20.76
CA ARG A 178 10.38 5.77 20.51
C ARG A 178 11.21 6.57 19.49
N ASP A 179 12.53 6.54 19.62
CA ASP A 179 13.44 7.21 18.68
C ASP A 179 13.34 6.60 17.28
N ALA A 180 13.23 5.26 17.18
CA ALA A 180 13.02 4.59 15.90
C ALA A 180 11.66 4.97 15.28
N TYR A 181 10.61 5.05 16.09
CA TYR A 181 9.27 5.45 15.64
C TYR A 181 9.23 6.91 15.16
N ILE A 182 9.88 7.83 15.90
CA ILE A 182 10.02 9.23 15.49
C ILE A 182 10.76 9.30 14.16
N ARG A 183 11.93 8.65 14.04
CA ARG A 183 12.68 8.63 12.77
C ARG A 183 11.86 8.07 11.61
N SER A 184 11.09 7.01 11.85
CA SER A 184 10.18 6.44 10.85
C SER A 184 9.08 7.40 10.43
N THR A 185 8.52 8.15 11.37
CA THR A 185 7.50 9.17 11.08
C THR A 185 8.10 10.32 10.28
N GLU A 186 9.28 10.81 10.66
CA GLU A 186 10.01 11.84 9.91
C GLU A 186 10.37 11.38 8.49
N GLY A 187 10.82 10.13 8.32
CA GLY A 187 11.09 9.55 7.02
C GLY A 187 9.86 9.55 6.12
N CYS A 188 8.72 9.06 6.63
CA CYS A 188 7.45 9.10 5.89
C CYS A 188 7.05 10.53 5.47
N LEU A 189 7.21 11.51 6.35
CA LEU A 189 6.87 12.90 6.05
C LEU A 189 7.79 13.49 4.97
N LEU A 190 9.11 13.34 5.10
CA LEU A 190 10.08 13.82 4.11
C LEU A 190 9.85 13.20 2.73
N PHE A 191 9.57 11.89 2.69
CA PHE A 191 9.23 11.20 1.46
C PHE A 191 7.90 11.72 0.87
N GLY A 192 6.89 11.90 1.72
CA GLY A 192 5.59 12.45 1.34
C GLY A 192 5.70 13.83 0.71
N GLU A 193 6.35 14.78 1.39
CA GLU A 193 6.55 16.15 0.93
C GLU A 193 7.27 16.22 -0.42
N LYS A 194 8.27 15.36 -0.63
CA LYS A 194 9.07 15.30 -1.87
C LYS A 194 8.30 14.75 -3.08
N TYR A 195 7.30 13.90 -2.84
CA TYR A 195 6.62 13.13 -3.89
C TYR A 195 5.11 13.39 -3.98
N THR A 196 4.64 14.53 -3.49
CA THR A 196 3.23 14.96 -3.55
C THR A 196 2.68 15.05 -4.99
N GLN A 197 3.54 15.33 -5.97
CA GLN A 197 3.22 15.31 -7.40
C GLN A 197 2.88 13.91 -7.96
N TYR A 198 3.16 12.85 -7.20
CA TYR A 198 2.87 11.44 -7.52
C TYR A 198 1.94 10.81 -6.46
N PRO A 199 0.64 11.13 -6.48
CA PRO A 199 -0.33 10.64 -5.51
C PRO A 199 -0.32 9.13 -5.34
N ASP A 200 -0.21 8.37 -6.44
CA ASP A 200 -0.24 6.91 -6.41
C ASP A 200 1.01 6.26 -5.77
N VAL A 201 2.04 7.05 -5.50
CA VAL A 201 3.22 6.63 -4.73
C VAL A 201 2.97 6.77 -3.23
N ILE A 202 2.23 7.79 -2.81
CA ILE A 202 2.14 8.19 -1.39
C ILE A 202 0.79 7.92 -0.73
N ARG A 203 -0.27 7.86 -1.53
CA ARG A 203 -1.67 7.85 -1.09
C ARG A 203 -2.01 6.73 -0.09
N SER A 204 -1.56 5.50 -0.33
CA SER A 204 -1.96 4.35 0.48
C SER A 204 -1.41 4.36 1.89
N TRP A 205 -0.13 4.66 2.06
CA TRP A 205 0.45 4.78 3.41
C TRP A 205 0.05 6.10 4.07
N LEU A 206 -0.12 7.19 3.30
CA LEU A 206 -0.60 8.47 3.83
C LEU A 206 -2.00 8.33 4.43
N ALA A 207 -2.88 7.58 3.76
CA ALA A 207 -4.21 7.24 4.25
C ALA A 207 -4.15 6.57 5.64
N MET A 208 -3.17 5.69 5.90
CA MET A 208 -3.03 5.04 7.20
C MET A 208 -2.81 6.03 8.35
N TYR A 209 -2.11 7.14 8.11
CA TYR A 209 -1.79 8.15 9.11
C TYR A 209 -2.90 9.18 9.33
N ILE A 210 -3.69 9.48 8.29
CA ILE A 210 -4.80 10.44 8.39
C ILE A 210 -6.13 9.79 8.75
N ASP A 211 -6.23 8.45 8.69
CA ASP A 211 -7.42 7.69 9.03
C ASP A 211 -7.83 7.90 10.51
N PRO A 212 -9.01 8.46 10.80
CA PRO A 212 -9.49 8.65 12.16
C PRO A 212 -9.66 7.34 12.94
N ILE A 213 -9.82 6.20 12.25
CA ILE A 213 -9.92 4.89 12.89
C ILE A 213 -8.57 4.45 13.51
N ASN A 214 -7.45 4.90 12.94
CA ASN A 214 -6.10 4.54 13.43
C ASN A 214 -5.53 5.55 14.44
N GLN A 215 -6.19 6.68 14.65
CA GLN A 215 -5.69 7.74 15.54
C GLN A 215 -5.85 7.36 17.02
N THR A 216 -4.82 7.64 17.82
CA THR A 216 -4.86 7.51 19.28
C THR A 216 -4.85 8.91 19.93
N ALA A 217 -5.32 9.01 21.18
CA ALA A 217 -5.27 10.25 21.93
C ALA A 217 -3.82 10.77 22.05
N GLY A 218 -3.56 11.98 21.57
CA GLY A 218 -2.23 12.62 21.58
C GLY A 218 -1.53 12.74 20.22
N ASP A 219 -2.12 12.21 19.14
CA ASP A 219 -1.52 12.21 17.79
C ASP A 219 -1.76 13.50 16.98
N GLU A 220 -2.40 14.54 17.54
CA GLU A 220 -2.83 15.74 16.81
C GLU A 220 -1.69 16.46 16.07
N ALA A 221 -0.52 16.59 16.71
CA ALA A 221 0.64 17.23 16.10
C ALA A 221 1.19 16.43 14.91
N ILE A 222 1.15 15.10 14.99
CA ILE A 222 1.60 14.20 13.91
C ILE A 222 0.58 14.25 12.77
N LEU A 223 -0.71 14.15 13.09
CA LEU A 223 -1.80 14.27 12.13
C LEU A 223 -1.71 15.58 11.34
N SER A 224 -1.50 16.72 12.00
CA SER A 224 -1.39 18.02 11.33
C SER A 224 -0.27 18.04 10.29
N ARG A 225 0.83 17.32 10.52
CA ARG A 225 1.95 17.24 9.57
C ARG A 225 1.62 16.36 8.39
N PHE A 226 0.92 15.25 8.58
CA PHE A 226 0.44 14.43 7.46
C PHE A 226 -0.66 15.13 6.64
N LEU A 227 -1.54 15.90 7.29
CA LEU A 227 -2.50 16.76 6.59
C LEU A 227 -1.80 17.84 5.77
N HIS A 228 -0.68 18.40 6.26
CA HIS A 228 0.13 19.31 5.46
C HIS A 228 0.66 18.65 4.18
N VAL A 229 1.08 17.38 4.22
CA VAL A 229 1.45 16.64 3.00
C VAL A 229 0.27 16.50 2.05
N VAL A 230 -0.93 16.24 2.57
CA VAL A 230 -2.18 16.18 1.77
C VAL A 230 -2.45 17.52 1.09
N ASP A 231 -2.27 18.64 1.79
CA ASP A 231 -2.49 19.99 1.23
C ASP A 231 -1.56 20.33 0.05
N LEU A 232 -0.37 19.74 0.01
CA LEU A 232 0.61 19.90 -1.05
C LEU A 232 0.30 19.02 -2.29
N MET A 233 -0.63 18.07 -2.21
CA MET A 233 -1.01 17.21 -3.32
C MET A 233 -1.84 17.96 -4.38
N PRO A 234 -1.89 17.46 -5.63
CA PRO A 234 -2.80 17.96 -6.65
C PRO A 234 -4.25 18.03 -6.13
N GLU A 235 -4.93 19.14 -6.41
CA GLU A 235 -6.26 19.47 -5.89
C GLU A 235 -7.27 18.30 -5.97
N ALA A 236 -7.39 17.67 -7.15
CA ALA A 236 -8.31 16.55 -7.31
C ALA A 236 -8.01 15.37 -6.36
N GLU A 237 -6.73 15.07 -6.12
CA GLU A 237 -6.32 13.94 -5.28
C GLU A 237 -6.39 14.28 -3.79
N ARG A 238 -6.03 15.52 -3.43
CA ARG A 238 -6.24 16.08 -2.10
C ARG A 238 -7.70 15.99 -1.70
N ASP A 239 -8.60 16.50 -2.54
CA ASP A 239 -10.03 16.56 -2.24
C ASP A 239 -10.63 15.16 -2.08
N ILE A 240 -10.20 14.19 -2.89
CA ILE A 240 -10.61 12.78 -2.71
C ILE A 240 -10.13 12.23 -1.35
N LEU A 241 -8.89 12.50 -0.95
CA LEU A 241 -8.36 12.02 0.33
C LEU A 241 -9.05 12.66 1.53
N LEU A 242 -9.37 13.96 1.45
CA LEU A 242 -10.10 14.67 2.51
C LEU A 242 -11.55 14.16 2.61
N ALA A 243 -12.25 14.01 1.49
CA ALA A 243 -13.59 13.43 1.47
C ALA A 243 -13.62 11.99 2.00
N TRP A 244 -12.60 11.19 1.64
CA TRP A 244 -12.43 9.86 2.20
C TRP A 244 -12.25 9.90 3.72
N ARG A 245 -11.41 10.80 4.23
CA ARG A 245 -11.20 10.97 5.68
C ARG A 245 -12.49 11.36 6.40
N GLU A 246 -13.27 12.29 5.85
CA GLU A 246 -14.58 12.69 6.39
C GLU A 246 -15.53 11.50 6.48
N TYR A 247 -15.64 10.72 5.40
CA TYR A 247 -16.40 9.47 5.40
C TYR A 247 -15.93 8.50 6.50
N ARG A 248 -14.62 8.35 6.71
CA ARG A 248 -14.07 7.50 7.77
C ARG A 248 -14.40 8.01 9.16
N THR A 249 -14.48 9.32 9.37
CA THR A 249 -14.92 9.93 10.63
C THR A 249 -16.38 9.57 10.92
N GLU A 250 -17.27 9.75 9.93
CA GLU A 250 -18.68 9.38 10.07
C GLU A 250 -18.85 7.88 10.32
N LEU A 251 -18.08 7.04 9.62
CA LEU A 251 -18.07 5.59 9.81
C LEU A 251 -17.66 5.22 11.23
N GLN A 252 -16.62 5.85 11.78
CA GLN A 252 -16.17 5.63 13.16
C GLN A 252 -17.26 5.97 14.18
N GLU A 253 -17.95 7.10 14.00
CA GLU A 253 -19.08 7.49 14.85
C GLU A 253 -20.23 6.48 14.77
N HIS A 254 -20.57 6.04 13.57
CA HIS A 254 -21.61 5.04 13.35
C HIS A 254 -21.24 3.70 14.01
N MET A 255 -19.99 3.25 13.86
CA MET A 255 -19.48 2.05 14.52
C MET A 255 -19.54 2.17 16.06
N ALA A 256 -19.22 3.33 16.62
CA ALA A 256 -19.32 3.58 18.05
C ALA A 256 -20.77 3.49 18.54
N LYS A 257 -21.72 4.12 17.82
CA LYS A 257 -23.16 4.05 18.12
C LYS A 257 -23.70 2.61 18.04
N ALA A 258 -23.33 1.88 16.99
CA ALA A 258 -23.73 0.48 16.81
C ALA A 258 -23.18 -0.42 17.92
N ARG A 259 -21.94 -0.20 18.35
CA ARG A 259 -21.33 -0.92 19.48
C ARG A 259 -22.06 -0.65 20.79
N ALA A 260 -22.35 0.61 21.10
CA ALA A 260 -23.10 0.97 22.31
C ALA A 260 -24.50 0.35 22.34
N LEU A 261 -25.18 0.29 21.18
CA LEU A 261 -26.48 -0.38 21.07
C LEU A 261 -26.37 -1.88 21.32
N LYS A 262 -25.37 -2.54 20.71
CA LYS A 262 -25.11 -3.96 20.91
C LYS A 262 -24.82 -4.28 22.38
N ASP A 263 -23.95 -3.50 23.02
CA ASP A 263 -23.60 -3.68 24.43
C ASP A 263 -24.84 -3.52 25.33
N SER A 264 -25.73 -2.58 25.01
CA SER A 264 -27.02 -2.41 25.71
C SER A 264 -27.95 -3.61 25.55
N LEU A 265 -28.04 -4.19 24.34
CA LEU A 265 -28.84 -5.38 24.07
C LEU A 265 -28.28 -6.61 24.77
N ASP A 266 -26.96 -6.80 24.74
CA ASP A 266 -26.28 -7.92 25.41
C ASP A 266 -26.44 -7.83 26.94
N ALA A 267 -26.38 -6.63 27.52
CA ALA A 267 -26.66 -6.41 28.94
C ALA A 267 -28.11 -6.73 29.33
N LYS A 268 -29.07 -6.52 28.41
CA LYS A 268 -30.49 -6.80 28.60
C LYS A 268 -30.92 -8.19 28.11
N ARG A 269 -29.97 -9.03 27.65
CA ARG A 269 -30.28 -10.36 27.11
C ARG A 269 -30.97 -11.19 28.18
N PRO A 270 -32.17 -11.74 27.91
CA PRO A 270 -32.85 -12.56 28.90
C PRO A 270 -32.01 -13.79 29.23
N ARG A 271 -31.67 -13.97 30.51
CA ARG A 271 -31.07 -15.19 31.03
C ARG A 271 -32.18 -16.21 31.20
N PHE A 272 -32.61 -16.87 30.12
CA PHE A 272 -33.47 -18.04 30.26
C PHE A 272 -32.67 -19.14 30.98
N ILE A 273 -32.91 -19.29 32.26
CA ILE A 273 -32.69 -20.55 32.98
C ILE A 273 -34.05 -21.25 32.94
N GLU A 274 -34.30 -22.04 31.90
CA GLU A 274 -35.29 -23.11 32.01
C GLU A 274 -34.65 -24.22 32.85
N VAL A 275 -34.73 -24.11 34.16
CA VAL A 275 -34.67 -25.32 35.00
C VAL A 275 -36.09 -25.87 34.99
N VAL A 276 -36.33 -26.81 34.07
CA VAL A 276 -37.50 -27.69 34.17
C VAL A 276 -37.28 -28.55 35.41
N PRO A 277 -38.10 -28.46 36.46
CA PRO A 277 -37.97 -29.34 37.59
C PRO A 277 -38.42 -30.74 37.14
N ASN A 278 -37.53 -31.72 37.21
CA ASN A 278 -37.90 -33.13 37.10
C ASN A 278 -38.72 -33.51 38.34
N HIS A 279 -40.04 -33.34 38.27
CA HIS A 279 -40.96 -34.01 39.18
C HIS A 279 -41.27 -35.41 38.65
N SER A 280 -40.38 -36.37 38.90
CA SER A 280 -40.76 -37.79 38.87
C SER A 280 -41.05 -38.22 40.31
N SER A 281 -42.34 -38.24 40.62
CA SER A 281 -42.91 -38.68 41.89
C SER A 281 -42.45 -40.10 42.25
N SER A 282 -41.82 -40.23 43.41
CA SER A 282 -41.67 -41.51 44.10
C SER A 282 -43.05 -41.97 44.58
N THR A 283 -43.56 -43.07 44.03
CA THR A 283 -44.62 -43.85 44.68
C THR A 283 -44.02 -45.21 45.01
N THR A 284 -43.64 -45.37 46.27
CA THR A 284 -43.53 -46.67 46.94
C THR A 284 -44.94 -47.20 47.17
N GLU A 285 -45.26 -48.37 46.63
CA GLU A 285 -46.22 -49.28 47.25
C GLU A 285 -45.60 -50.67 47.34
N ASN A 286 -45.84 -51.27 48.51
CA ASN A 286 -45.32 -52.53 48.99
C ASN A 286 -46.07 -53.71 48.39
N GLU A 287 -45.35 -54.79 48.07
CA GLU A 287 -45.63 -56.16 48.53
C GLU A 287 -44.34 -57.00 48.47
#